data_AF-A0A497E4S2-F1
#
_entry.id   AF-A0A497E4S2-F1
#
_cell.length_a   1.000
_cell.length_b   1.000
_cell.length_c   1.000
_cell.angle_alpha   90.00
_cell.angle_beta   90.00
_cell.angle_gamma   90.00
#
_symmetry.space_group_name_H-M   'P 1'
#
loop_
_entity.id
_entity.type
_entity.pdbx_description
1 polymer ?
#
loop_
_entity_poly.entity_id
_entity_poly.type
_entity_poly.pdbx_seq_one_letter_code
_entity_poly.pdbx_strand_id
1 'polypeptide(L)' 'KSIALPRQVAMYLCRELTDASFPEIGEKFGGKDHTTIMYAHRKISIQKEKDEELKNQLRDLMRLLKEEG' A
#
# COMPACT_ATOMS: atom_id res chain seq x y z
N LYS A 1 5.76 4.95 18.25
CA LYS A 1 6.40 3.99 17.32
C LYS A 1 5.31 3.07 16.73
N SER A 2 4.62 3.42 15.62
CA SER A 2 3.75 2.47 14.89
C SER A 2 3.29 2.95 13.49
N ILE A 3 3.91 3.97 12.88
CA ILE A 3 3.44 4.54 11.59
C ILE A 3 3.99 3.76 10.38
N ALA A 4 4.92 2.82 10.60
CA ALA A 4 5.55 2.07 9.52
C ALA A 4 4.56 1.19 8.74
N LEU A 5 3.73 0.41 9.45
CA LEU A 5 2.76 -0.48 8.83
C LEU A 5 1.67 0.31 8.07
N PRO A 6 1.01 1.34 8.65
CA PRO A 6 0.05 2.17 7.92
C PRO A 6 0.65 2.79 6.65
N ARG A 7 1.91 3.27 6.71
CA ARG A 7 2.59 3.81 5.54
C ARG A 7 2.83 2.76 4.46
N GLN A 8 3.22 1.54 4.84
CA GLN A 8 3.41 0.44 3.89
C GLN A 8 2.10 0.01 3.24
N VAL A 9 1.01 -0.01 4.01
CA VAL A 9 -0.34 -0.26 3.50
C VAL A 9 -0.76 0.81 2.49
N ALA A 10 -0.56 2.10 2.81
CA ALA A 10 -0.87 3.18 1.88
C ALA A 10 -0.07 3.05 0.56
N MET A 11 1.23 2.76 0.64
CA MET A 11 2.08 2.53 -0.54
C MET A 11 1.58 1.34 -1.39
N TYR A 12 1.17 0.25 -0.75
CA TYR A 12 0.58 -0.90 -1.42
C TYR A 12 -0.72 -0.51 -2.12
N LEU A 13 -1.65 0.16 -1.42
CA LEU A 13 -2.93 0.58 -1.97
C LEU A 13 -2.78 1.53 -3.17
N CYS A 14 -1.86 2.49 -3.12
CA CYS A 14 -1.59 3.37 -4.26
C CYS A 14 -1.21 2.59 -5.52
N ARG A 15 -0.41 1.53 -5.40
CA ARG A 15 -0.04 0.70 -6.55
C ARG A 15 -1.18 -0.17 -7.06
N GLU A 16 -2.07 -0.63 -6.19
CA GLU A 16 -3.22 -1.48 -6.56
C GLU A 16 -4.40 -0.69 -7.12
N LEU A 17 -4.57 0.56 -6.70
CA LEU A 17 -5.74 1.39 -7.02
C LEU A 17 -5.47 2.45 -8.10
N THR A 18 -4.22 2.62 -8.52
CA THR A 18 -3.83 3.63 -9.53
C THR A 18 -2.84 3.07 -10.54
N ASP A 19 -2.68 3.74 -11.68
CA ASP A 19 -1.67 3.41 -12.68
C ASP A 19 -0.28 3.99 -12.37
N ALA A 20 -0.09 4.65 -11.22
CA ALA A 20 1.17 5.29 -10.85
C ALA A 20 2.29 4.26 -10.66
N SER A 21 3.42 4.51 -11.31
CA SER A 21 4.63 3.68 -11.19
C SER A 21 5.27 3.78 -9.80
N PHE A 22 6.14 2.83 -9.44
CA PHE A 22 6.86 2.86 -8.15
C PHE A 22 7.66 4.16 -7.91
N PRO A 23 8.35 4.74 -8.92
CA PRO A 23 8.97 6.06 -8.77
C PRO A 23 7.98 7.18 -8.49
N GLU A 24 6.86 7.25 -9.22
CA GLU A 24 5.84 8.30 -9.01
C GLU A 24 5.21 8.23 -7.63
N ILE A 25 4.91 7.01 -7.15
CA ILE A 25 4.45 6.80 -5.78
C ILE A 25 5.56 7.24 -4.80
N GLY A 26 6.81 6.86 -5.03
CA GLY A 26 7.95 7.27 -4.20
C GLY A 26 8.02 8.78 -3.99
N GLU A 27 7.90 9.54 -5.08
CA GLU A 27 7.89 11.00 -5.07
C GLU A 27 6.75 11.56 -4.20
N LYS A 28 5.53 11.04 -4.37
CA LYS A 28 4.35 11.45 -3.57
C LYS A 28 4.46 11.09 -2.08
N PHE A 29 5.27 10.10 -1.73
CA PHE A 29 5.54 9.72 -0.34
C PHE A 29 6.76 10.43 0.27
N GLY A 30 7.10 11.62 -0.26
CA GLY A 30 8.15 12.49 0.26
C GLY A 30 9.53 12.19 -0.30
N GLY A 31 9.61 11.93 -1.62
CA GLY A 31 10.88 11.61 -2.30
C GLY A 31 11.46 10.27 -1.87
N LYS A 32 10.61 9.29 -1.54
CA LYS A 32 11.04 7.93 -1.18
C LYS A 32 11.61 7.23 -2.40
N ASP A 33 12.70 6.48 -2.19
CA ASP A 33 13.26 5.63 -3.23
C ASP A 33 12.22 4.60 -3.71
N HIS A 34 12.12 4.38 -5.02
CA HIS A 34 11.20 3.42 -5.64
C HIS A 34 11.34 2.00 -5.06
N THR A 35 12.56 1.60 -4.67
CA THR A 35 12.83 0.31 -4.00
C THR A 35 12.13 0.22 -2.63
N THR A 36 11.92 1.35 -1.95
CA THR A 36 11.14 1.39 -0.69
C THR A 36 9.68 1.07 -0.95
N ILE A 37 9.12 1.60 -2.05
CA ILE A 37 7.74 1.32 -2.44
C ILE A 37 7.61 -0.16 -2.87
N MET A 38 8.55 -0.65 -3.66
CA MET A 38 8.60 -2.07 -4.06
C MET A 38 8.70 -3.00 -2.85
N TYR A 39 9.55 -2.66 -1.86
CA TYR A 39 9.66 -3.41 -0.62
C TYR A 39 8.35 -3.40 0.18
N ALA A 40 7.71 -2.23 0.33
CA ALA A 40 6.43 -2.10 1.01
C ALA A 40 5.34 -2.93 0.32
N HIS A 41 5.22 -2.80 -1.00
CA HIS A 41 4.26 -3.54 -1.81
C HIS A 41 4.45 -5.06 -1.68
N ARG A 42 5.69 -5.55 -1.81
CA ARG A 42 6.01 -6.97 -1.64
C ARG A 42 5.71 -7.46 -0.22
N LYS A 43 6.07 -6.68 0.80
CA LYS A 43 5.85 -7.04 2.20
C LYS A 43 4.36 -7.18 2.52
N ILE A 44 3.53 -6.20 2.13
CA ILE A 44 2.08 -6.26 2.34
C ILE A 44 1.47 -7.39 1.51
N SER A 45 1.94 -7.62 0.28
CA SER A 45 1.49 -8.74 -0.56
C SER A 45 1.78 -10.10 0.05
N ILE A 46 2.88 -10.28 0.78
CA ILE A 46 3.17 -11.54 1.49
C ILE A 46 2.35 -11.64 2.77
N GLN A 47 2.18 -10.54 3.50
CA GLN A 47 1.43 -10.54 4.75
C GLN A 47 -0.05 -10.81 4.54
N LYS A 48 -0.69 -10.22 3.52
CA LYS A 48 -2.10 -10.46 3.21
C LYS A 48 -2.43 -11.93 2.92
N GLU A 49 -1.46 -12.70 2.41
CA GLU A 49 -1.64 -14.13 2.11
C GLU A 49 -1.55 -15.00 3.37
N LYS A 50 -0.94 -14.48 4.44
CA LYS A 50 -0.72 -15.20 5.70
C LYS A 50 -1.66 -14.76 6.81
N ASP A 51 -2.28 -13.58 6.65
CA ASP A 51 -3.09 -12.92 7.65
C ASP A 51 -4.43 -12.53 7.04
N GLU A 52 -5.45 -13.34 7.35
CA GLU A 52 -6.82 -13.11 6.87
C GLU A 52 -7.44 -11.85 7.49
N GLU A 53 -7.02 -11.43 8.69
CA GLU A 53 -7.49 -10.17 9.28
C GLU A 53 -6.97 -8.99 8.45
N LEU A 54 -5.66 -8.97 8.16
CA LEU A 54 -5.06 -7.94 7.30
C LEU A 54 -5.70 -7.93 5.90
N LYS A 55 -5.97 -9.10 5.33
CA LYS A 55 -6.61 -9.22 4.02
C LYS A 55 -8.02 -8.62 4.01
N ASN A 56 -8.81 -8.86 5.06
CA ASN A 56 -10.14 -8.27 5.20
C ASN A 56 -10.05 -6.76 5.40
N GLN A 57 -9.15 -6.28 6.28
CA GLN A 57 -8.89 -4.85 6.46
C GLN A 57 -8.51 -4.15 5.14
N LEU A 58 -7.60 -4.75 4.34
CA LEU A 58 -7.22 -4.22 3.04
C LEU A 58 -8.40 -4.18 2.07
N ARG A 59 -9.25 -5.20 2.06
CA ARG A 59 -10.46 -5.25 1.22
C ARG A 59 -11.42 -4.13 1.57
N ASP A 60 -11.67 -3.92 2.86
CA ASP A 60 -12.58 -2.88 3.35
C ASP A 60 -12.03 -1.48 3.02
N LEU A 61 -10.73 -1.26 3.21
CA LEU A 61 -10.03 -0.03 2.80
C LEU A 61 -10.12 0.21 1.29
N MET A 62 -9.88 -0.80 0.47
CA MET A 62 -10.01 -0.69 -0.99
C MET A 62 -11.44 -0.35 -1.42
N ARG A 63 -12.43 -0.92 -0.74
CA ARG A 63 -13.84 -0.65 -1.01
C ARG A 63 -14.17 0.81 -0.69
N LEU A 64 -13.82 1.27 0.51
CA LEU A 64 -14.03 2.66 0.94
C LEU A 64 -13.41 3.66 -0.04
N LEU A 65 -12.17 3.43 -0.46
CA LEU A 65 -11.47 4.32 -1.40
C LEU A 65 -12.05 4.32 -2.82
N LYS A 66 -12.75 3.25 -3.23
CA LYS A 66 -13.42 3.16 -4.54
C LYS A 66 -14.83 3.72 -4.51
N GLU A 67 -15.52 3.66 -3.38
CA GLU A 67 -16.89 4.17 -3.22
C GLU A 67 -16.94 5.71 -3.08
N GLU A 68 -15.82 6.38 -2.78
CA GLU A 68 -15.71 7.86 -2.73
C GLU A 68 -15.31 8.53 -4.06
N GLY A 69 -15.28 7.80 -5.18
CA GLY A 69 -15.01 8.34 -6.53
C GLY A 69 -16.23 8.29 -7.44
#